data_AF-A0A2W7T2B4-F1
#
_entry.id   AF-A0A2W7T2B4-F1
#
_cell.length_a   1.000
_cell.length_b   1.000
_cell.length_c   1.000
_cell.angle_alpha   90.00
_cell.angle_beta   90.00
_cell.angle_gamma   90.00
#
_symmetry.space_group_name_H-M   'P 1'
#
loop_
_entity.id
_entity.type
_entity.pdbx_description
1 polymer ?
#
loop_
_entity_poly.entity_id
_entity_poly.type
_entity_poly.pdbx_seq_one_letter_code
_entity_poly.pdbx_strand_id
1 'polypeptide(L)'
;MTLTTSAIVGDVPLPSGAAPAGAELMFTLSCWDSEGDHCLPPATIMVPLGEDGALPEGFRLWRTTKGRRGAHYKVALRWSEGQPEQKKSTDLGAIQIGDADEYALADLLAGSVPAAPQSFWVRRDSMAEIDAAVAGVERMANDLRAEAQEPFTAPVSSEGAALLMDANGNALLGLRSTGLDYVPSRDLVARYAAALGVEVGYSATRVQIIPVDGQSLSVGGEFTGATVTRAGVENFDTTGALELYGLKLANGNPIGLRGPLSRGWDMTALPTGIGPARPHSRHITTGYVIGSVRNRYRAAAGLPLIPALVGSLGVPGAFIEALDKDSQVTDRGVAGDLIWRNKLWWHDQAKRLLAGKAYEIPWLVWLHGTSSGKAGDAAGHYLGKMRAYFDDFRAMLAAKGITGLARVILMQDAADTDTSALPWHVVDEHLQFCEEGSAVLAGPLYPYEVWDDNVHPSADQTILFGEVIAWAMAEVEAGRQWTIRRPVASISGNVLSLHYASLREDEVLTAHDAAKYGGVGISNLGFEMEGATITGVSVAGHTIRIGFSGTPTQVRYAHQRRNATGAGNKFTAHRGLLRTSLSRTAEMLPDQRIHRWSPSYIINL
;
A
#
# COMPACT_ATOMS: atom_id res chain seq x y z
N MET A 1 -15.83 -36.92 -5.90
CA MET A 1 -14.61 -37.68 -6.24
C MET A 1 -13.72 -37.61 -5.01
N THR A 2 -13.09 -38.70 -4.57
CA THR A 2 -12.24 -38.67 -3.36
C THR A 2 -10.94 -37.94 -3.69
N LEU A 3 -10.47 -37.06 -2.81
CA LEU A 3 -9.18 -36.37 -2.95
C LEU A 3 -8.06 -37.40 -3.17
N THR A 4 -7.20 -37.17 -4.16
CA THR A 4 -6.12 -38.12 -4.45
C THR A 4 -5.02 -37.97 -3.40
N THR A 5 -4.53 -39.08 -2.85
CA THR A 5 -3.50 -39.07 -1.80
C THR A 5 -2.39 -40.06 -2.08
N SER A 6 -1.19 -39.77 -1.59
CA SER A 6 -0.02 -40.67 -1.64
C SER A 6 0.47 -40.97 -0.24
N ALA A 7 0.99 -42.19 -0.04
CA ALA A 7 1.60 -42.58 1.22
C ALA A 7 2.92 -41.85 1.41
N ILE A 8 3.21 -41.42 2.63
CA ILE A 8 4.50 -40.81 3.01
C ILE A 8 5.15 -41.71 4.05
N VAL A 9 6.37 -42.16 3.76
CA VAL A 9 7.13 -43.11 4.58
C VAL A 9 8.51 -42.58 4.96
N GLY A 10 9.13 -43.19 5.96
CA GLY A 10 10.47 -42.85 6.45
C GLY A 10 10.49 -42.31 7.88
N ASP A 11 11.69 -42.02 8.35
CA ASP A 11 12.00 -41.58 9.72
C ASP A 11 12.70 -40.21 9.75
N VAL A 12 12.57 -39.52 10.88
CA VAL A 12 13.24 -38.23 11.12
C VAL A 12 14.04 -38.32 12.42
N PRO A 13 15.33 -38.71 12.36
CA PRO A 13 16.17 -38.81 13.55
C PRO A 13 16.51 -37.41 14.09
N LEU A 14 16.60 -37.28 15.41
CA LEU A 14 17.09 -36.04 16.03
C LEU A 14 18.61 -35.92 15.86
N PRO A 15 19.17 -34.70 15.72
CA PRO A 15 20.62 -34.50 15.63
C PRO A 15 21.41 -35.02 16.84
N SER A 16 20.75 -35.15 17.98
CA SER A 16 21.32 -35.72 19.21
C SER A 16 21.44 -37.25 19.19
N GLY A 17 20.87 -37.92 18.19
CA GLY A 17 20.76 -39.38 18.12
C GLY A 17 19.81 -40.00 19.15
N ALA A 18 19.13 -39.18 19.96
CA ALA A 18 18.13 -39.63 20.93
C ALA A 18 16.82 -39.99 20.24
N ALA A 19 16.11 -40.98 20.79
CA ALA A 19 14.76 -41.34 20.38
C ALA A 19 13.84 -40.10 20.45
N PRO A 20 13.11 -39.73 19.38
CA PRO A 20 12.24 -38.57 19.34
C PRO A 20 10.92 -38.81 20.11
N ALA A 21 11.02 -39.19 21.39
CA ALA A 21 9.86 -39.46 22.23
C ALA A 21 8.95 -38.22 22.33
N GLY A 22 7.78 -38.29 21.70
CA GLY A 22 6.80 -37.19 21.65
C GLY A 22 7.06 -36.14 20.57
N ALA A 23 7.87 -36.43 19.55
CA ALA A 23 8.04 -35.55 18.40
C ALA A 23 6.85 -35.65 17.42
N GLU A 24 6.58 -34.55 16.72
CA GLU A 24 5.49 -34.40 15.77
C GLU A 24 6.00 -33.72 14.50
N LEU A 25 5.61 -34.22 13.33
CA LEU A 25 5.76 -33.52 12.07
C LEU A 25 4.52 -32.69 11.76
N MET A 26 4.73 -31.49 11.24
CA MET A 26 3.70 -30.56 10.84
C MET A 26 3.77 -30.36 9.33
N PHE A 27 2.68 -30.67 8.63
CA PHE A 27 2.52 -30.45 7.19
C PHE A 27 1.47 -29.36 6.96
N THR A 28 1.90 -28.17 6.54
CA THR A 28 1.01 -27.02 6.31
C THR A 28 0.93 -26.70 4.83
N LEU A 29 -0.27 -26.70 4.26
CA LEU A 29 -0.44 -26.35 2.85
C LEU A 29 -0.17 -24.84 2.64
N SER A 30 0.61 -24.49 1.61
CA SER A 30 1.15 -23.14 1.41
C SER A 30 0.13 -22.06 1.06
N CYS A 31 -0.99 -22.46 0.44
CA CYS A 31 -2.06 -21.58 -0.01
C CYS A 31 -3.35 -22.38 -0.20
N TRP A 32 -4.45 -21.68 -0.49
CA TRP A 32 -5.70 -22.32 -0.92
C TRP A 32 -5.54 -22.99 -2.28
N ASP A 33 -5.98 -24.24 -2.41
CA ASP A 33 -6.01 -24.98 -3.68
C ASP A 33 -7.31 -25.77 -3.86
N SER A 34 -7.45 -26.46 -4.99
CA SER A 34 -8.62 -27.25 -5.33
C SER A 34 -8.27 -28.46 -6.19
N GLU A 35 -8.96 -29.58 -5.95
CA GLU A 35 -8.98 -30.75 -6.83
C GLU A 35 -10.45 -31.10 -7.12
N GLY A 36 -10.83 -31.09 -8.40
CA GLY A 36 -12.24 -31.18 -8.79
C GLY A 36 -13.07 -30.05 -8.18
N ASP A 37 -14.16 -30.40 -7.49
CA ASP A 37 -15.05 -29.45 -6.79
C ASP A 37 -14.67 -29.24 -5.32
N HIS A 38 -13.60 -29.87 -4.84
CA HIS A 38 -13.16 -29.78 -3.45
C HIS A 38 -12.14 -28.65 -3.27
N CYS A 39 -12.32 -27.85 -2.21
CA CYS A 39 -11.44 -26.75 -1.84
C CYS A 39 -10.58 -27.16 -0.63
N LEU A 40 -9.28 -26.89 -0.71
CA LEU A 40 -8.29 -27.28 0.29
C LEU A 40 -7.71 -26.00 0.93
N PRO A 41 -8.07 -25.71 2.19
CA PRO A 41 -7.50 -24.58 2.91
C PRO A 41 -6.03 -24.80 3.28
N PRO A 42 -5.26 -23.74 3.56
CA PRO A 42 -3.89 -23.82 4.08
C PRO A 42 -3.85 -24.32 5.54
N ALA A 43 -4.42 -25.50 5.80
CA ALA A 43 -4.50 -26.13 7.11
C ALA A 43 -3.23 -26.93 7.42
N THR A 44 -2.95 -27.07 8.71
CA THR A 44 -1.82 -27.84 9.23
C THR A 44 -2.26 -29.22 9.69
N ILE A 45 -1.60 -30.26 9.20
CA ILE A 45 -1.75 -31.64 9.66
C ILE A 45 -0.58 -31.95 10.59
N MET A 46 -0.87 -32.32 11.84
CA MET A 46 0.14 -32.72 12.83
C MET A 46 0.16 -34.24 12.95
N VAL A 47 1.34 -34.83 12.85
CA VAL A 47 1.54 -36.28 12.82
C VAL A 47 2.56 -36.67 13.89
N PRO A 48 2.17 -37.42 14.93
CA PRO A 48 3.11 -37.92 15.91
C PRO A 48 4.05 -38.95 15.29
N LEU A 49 5.33 -38.89 15.64
CA LEU A 49 6.33 -39.89 15.24
C LEU A 49 6.37 -41.05 16.23
N GLY A 50 6.73 -42.24 15.73
CA GLY A 50 7.05 -43.41 16.54
C GLY A 50 8.27 -43.21 17.43
N GLU A 51 8.51 -44.13 18.37
CA GLU A 51 9.67 -44.08 19.28
C GLU A 51 11.02 -44.13 18.55
N ASP A 52 11.03 -44.69 17.35
CA ASP A 52 12.16 -44.76 16.41
C ASP A 52 12.22 -43.58 15.43
N GLY A 53 11.28 -42.63 15.52
CA GLY A 53 11.17 -41.48 14.62
C GLY A 53 10.44 -41.75 13.31
N ALA A 54 9.85 -42.95 13.14
CA ALA A 54 9.11 -43.31 11.95
C ALA A 54 7.73 -42.60 11.88
N LEU A 55 7.30 -42.28 10.66
CA LEU A 55 5.92 -41.89 10.39
C LEU A 55 4.95 -43.07 10.63
N PRO A 56 3.71 -42.82 11.10
CA PRO A 56 2.71 -43.87 11.27
C PRO A 56 2.45 -44.65 9.98
N GLU A 57 2.32 -45.97 10.11
CA GLU A 57 2.02 -46.85 8.97
C GLU A 57 0.74 -46.39 8.26
N GLY A 58 0.83 -46.23 6.94
CA GLY A 58 -0.30 -45.80 6.12
C GLY A 58 -0.63 -44.31 6.19
N PHE A 59 0.23 -43.45 6.75
CA PHE A 59 0.05 -42.00 6.68
C PHE A 59 0.04 -41.50 5.22
N ARG A 60 -0.97 -40.71 4.85
CA ARG A 60 -1.15 -40.20 3.48
C ARG A 60 -1.38 -38.70 3.44
N LEU A 61 -0.81 -38.05 2.44
CA LEU A 61 -1.04 -36.63 2.13
C LEU A 61 -1.71 -36.48 0.76
N TRP A 62 -2.46 -35.39 0.59
CA TRP A 62 -3.07 -35.05 -0.69
C TRP A 62 -2.01 -34.76 -1.76
N ARG A 63 -2.25 -35.20 -3.00
CA ARG A 63 -1.36 -34.98 -4.15
C ARG A 63 -1.43 -33.52 -4.60
N THR A 64 -0.55 -32.68 -4.07
CA THR A 64 -0.53 -31.24 -4.36
C THR A 64 -0.33 -30.89 -5.83
N THR A 65 0.23 -31.79 -6.64
CA THR A 65 0.31 -31.65 -8.10
C THR A 65 -1.04 -31.76 -8.83
N LYS A 66 -2.08 -32.31 -8.18
CA LYS A 66 -3.46 -32.28 -8.68
C LYS A 66 -4.18 -30.95 -8.40
N GLY A 67 -3.54 -30.08 -7.61
CA GLY A 67 -3.97 -28.72 -7.35
C GLY A 67 -3.86 -27.83 -8.60
N ARG A 68 -4.74 -26.83 -8.70
CA ARG A 68 -4.74 -25.85 -9.79
C ARG A 68 -3.84 -24.64 -9.51
N ARG A 69 -3.38 -24.46 -8.27
CA ARG A 69 -2.65 -23.27 -7.82
C ARG A 69 -1.21 -23.55 -7.39
N GLY A 70 -0.72 -24.76 -7.66
CA GLY A 70 0.66 -25.14 -7.39
C GLY A 70 1.01 -25.12 -5.91
N ALA A 71 0.05 -25.46 -5.04
CA ALA A 71 0.31 -25.54 -3.61
C ALA A 71 1.39 -26.59 -3.29
N HIS A 72 2.04 -26.43 -2.15
CA HIS A 72 3.01 -27.37 -1.59
C HIS A 72 2.84 -27.43 -0.07
N TYR A 73 3.37 -28.48 0.56
CA TYR A 73 3.38 -28.57 2.01
C TYR A 73 4.68 -27.97 2.55
N LYS A 74 4.58 -27.06 3.52
CA LYS A 74 5.68 -26.68 4.40
C LYS A 74 5.77 -27.71 5.52
N VAL A 75 6.97 -28.24 5.75
CA VAL A 75 7.22 -29.30 6.71
C VAL A 75 8.07 -28.77 7.85
N ALA A 76 7.60 -28.95 9.09
CA ALA A 76 8.35 -28.62 10.29
C ALA A 76 8.33 -29.79 11.28
N LEU A 77 9.42 -29.97 12.02
CA LEU A 77 9.53 -30.93 13.11
C LEU A 77 9.40 -30.21 14.45
N ARG A 78 8.55 -30.73 15.33
CA ARG A 78 8.34 -30.22 16.69
C ARG A 78 8.63 -31.31 17.72
N TRP A 79 9.47 -31.04 18.73
CA TRP A 79 9.81 -32.01 19.78
C TRP A 79 10.08 -31.33 21.13
N SER A 80 10.10 -32.10 22.22
CA SER A 80 10.44 -31.60 23.55
C SER A 80 11.78 -32.17 24.03
N GLU A 81 12.61 -31.36 24.69
CA GLU A 81 13.82 -31.82 25.39
C GLU A 81 13.66 -31.54 26.88
N GLY A 82 13.54 -32.59 27.69
CA GLY A 82 13.45 -32.49 29.15
C GLY A 82 12.03 -32.24 29.68
N GLN A 83 11.46 -31.05 29.46
CA GLN A 83 10.09 -30.74 29.93
C GLN A 83 9.06 -30.79 28.79
N PRO A 84 7.93 -31.52 28.94
CA PRO A 84 6.92 -31.69 27.88
C PRO A 84 6.35 -30.38 27.34
N GLU A 85 6.30 -29.31 28.16
CA GLU A 85 5.72 -28.02 27.82
C GLU A 85 6.66 -27.10 26.99
N GLN A 86 7.96 -27.40 26.94
CA GLN A 86 8.92 -26.66 26.12
C GLN A 86 9.16 -27.37 24.79
N LYS A 87 8.29 -27.11 23.82
CA LYS A 87 8.41 -27.66 22.46
C LYS A 87 9.33 -26.79 21.60
N LYS A 88 10.43 -27.37 21.14
CA LYS A 88 11.29 -26.83 20.08
C LYS A 88 10.69 -27.14 18.72
N SER A 89 10.93 -26.29 17.73
CA SER A 89 10.49 -26.49 16.35
C SER A 89 11.61 -26.13 15.38
N THR A 90 11.74 -26.89 14.29
CA THR A 90 12.62 -26.56 13.18
C THR A 90 11.91 -26.78 11.85
N ASP A 91 12.13 -25.88 10.90
CA ASP A 91 11.66 -26.06 9.54
C ASP A 91 12.55 -27.10 8.84
N LEU A 92 11.92 -28.07 8.18
CA LEU A 92 12.62 -29.12 7.42
C LEU A 92 12.65 -28.80 5.93
N GLY A 93 11.70 -28.01 5.43
CA GLY A 93 11.65 -27.59 4.04
C GLY A 93 10.23 -27.55 3.49
N ALA A 94 10.11 -27.58 2.17
CA ALA A 94 8.84 -27.65 1.46
C ALA A 94 8.84 -28.84 0.52
N ILE A 95 7.73 -29.58 0.51
CA ILE A 95 7.55 -30.79 -0.30
C ILE A 95 6.33 -30.66 -1.22
N GLN A 96 6.41 -31.25 -2.41
CA GLN A 96 5.26 -31.39 -3.30
C GLN A 96 4.97 -32.88 -3.52
N ILE A 97 3.70 -33.26 -3.38
CA ILE A 97 3.27 -34.65 -3.55
C ILE A 97 2.79 -34.84 -4.99
N GLY A 98 3.55 -35.66 -5.73
CA GLY A 98 3.28 -36.01 -7.12
C GLY A 98 2.32 -37.18 -7.29
N ASP A 99 2.41 -37.83 -8.44
CA ASP A 99 1.50 -38.92 -8.84
C ASP A 99 1.92 -40.34 -8.39
N ALA A 100 3.09 -40.49 -7.77
CA ALA A 100 3.51 -41.79 -7.25
C ALA A 100 2.64 -42.21 -6.06
N ASP A 101 2.48 -43.51 -5.87
CA ASP A 101 1.62 -44.05 -4.81
C ASP A 101 2.22 -43.93 -3.41
N GLU A 102 3.55 -43.85 -3.33
CA GLU A 102 4.34 -43.71 -2.11
C GLU A 102 5.55 -42.79 -2.35
N TYR A 103 5.92 -42.02 -1.32
CA TYR A 103 7.11 -41.18 -1.29
C TYR A 103 7.86 -41.35 0.03
N ALA A 104 9.19 -41.49 -0.03
CA ALA A 104 10.03 -41.32 1.15
C ALA A 104 10.16 -39.83 1.50
N LEU A 105 9.94 -39.47 2.77
CA LEU A 105 10.00 -38.08 3.23
C LEU A 105 11.37 -37.45 3.01
N ALA A 106 12.45 -38.22 3.24
CA ALA A 106 13.82 -37.76 3.03
C ALA A 106 14.08 -37.36 1.57
N ASP A 107 13.57 -38.13 0.61
CA ASP A 107 13.73 -37.84 -0.82
C ASP A 107 12.96 -36.58 -1.21
N LEU A 108 11.74 -36.41 -0.68
CA LEU A 108 10.94 -35.21 -0.89
C LEU A 108 11.60 -33.95 -0.32
N LEU A 109 12.26 -34.06 0.84
CA LEU A 109 12.98 -32.95 1.48
C LEU A 109 14.34 -32.66 0.81
N ALA A 110 14.96 -33.67 0.20
CA ALA A 110 16.21 -33.53 -0.55
C ALA A 110 16.01 -32.89 -1.93
N GLY A 111 14.82 -33.02 -2.53
CA GLY A 111 14.43 -32.38 -3.78
C GLY A 111 13.92 -30.96 -3.60
N SER A 112 14.14 -30.10 -4.61
CA SER A 112 13.43 -28.80 -4.69
C SER A 112 11.98 -29.02 -5.17
N VAL A 113 11.02 -28.26 -4.62
CA VAL A 113 9.61 -28.24 -5.06
C VAL A 113 9.54 -28.14 -6.60
N PRO A 114 9.02 -29.15 -7.33
CA PRO A 114 8.84 -29.08 -8.78
C PRO A 114 7.95 -27.91 -9.20
N ALA A 115 8.16 -27.36 -10.40
CA ALA A 115 7.33 -26.27 -10.90
C ALA A 115 5.89 -26.76 -11.18
N ALA A 116 4.91 -26.04 -10.66
CA ALA A 116 3.49 -26.30 -10.95
C ALA A 116 3.18 -26.12 -12.45
N PRO A 117 2.20 -26.86 -13.02
CA PRO A 117 1.81 -26.70 -14.40
C PRO A 117 1.32 -25.26 -14.67
N GLN A 118 1.99 -24.57 -15.58
CA GLN A 118 1.73 -23.18 -15.93
C GLN A 118 0.57 -23.09 -16.92
N SER A 119 -0.59 -22.67 -16.43
CA SER A 119 -1.60 -22.06 -17.31
C SER A 119 -2.20 -20.86 -16.60
N PHE A 120 -1.94 -19.67 -17.14
CA PHE A 120 -2.64 -18.44 -16.79
C PHE A 120 -3.41 -17.97 -18.02
N TRP A 121 -4.69 -17.66 -17.83
CA TRP A 121 -5.53 -17.10 -18.87
C TRP A 121 -5.25 -15.60 -19.01
N VAL A 122 -4.74 -15.18 -20.16
CA VAL A 122 -4.80 -13.79 -20.61
C VAL A 122 -5.86 -13.72 -21.69
N ARG A 123 -6.92 -12.93 -21.46
CA ARG A 123 -7.92 -12.62 -22.48
C ARG A 123 -7.27 -11.67 -23.51
N ARG A 124 -7.04 -12.13 -24.73
CA ARG A 124 -6.74 -11.31 -25.92
C ARG A 124 -7.62 -11.79 -27.05
N ASP A 125 -8.21 -10.85 -27.79
CA ASP A 125 -9.52 -11.05 -28.45
C ASP A 125 -9.46 -11.59 -29.90
N SER A 126 -8.33 -12.05 -30.45
CA SER A 126 -8.37 -12.94 -31.65
C SER A 126 -7.07 -13.74 -31.91
N MET A 127 -7.20 -14.94 -32.48
CA MET A 127 -6.08 -15.83 -32.88
C MET A 127 -5.23 -15.23 -34.02
N ALA A 128 -5.82 -14.37 -34.85
CA ALA A 128 -5.12 -13.71 -35.96
C ALA A 128 -4.02 -12.73 -35.49
N GLU A 129 -4.21 -12.10 -34.33
CA GLU A 129 -3.19 -11.22 -33.72
C GLU A 129 -2.03 -12.02 -33.11
N ILE A 130 -2.31 -13.27 -32.69
CA ILE A 130 -1.30 -14.21 -32.21
C ILE A 130 -0.45 -14.69 -33.39
N ASP A 131 -1.08 -15.11 -34.49
CA ASP A 131 -0.38 -15.59 -35.69
C ASP A 131 0.49 -14.51 -36.33
N ALA A 132 0.03 -13.24 -36.34
CA ALA A 132 0.80 -12.11 -36.86
C ALA A 132 2.06 -11.82 -36.03
N ALA A 133 1.98 -11.97 -34.71
CA ALA A 133 3.13 -11.80 -33.81
C ALA A 133 4.14 -12.95 -33.97
N VAL A 134 3.65 -14.19 -34.11
CA VAL A 134 4.50 -15.37 -34.37
C VAL A 134 5.26 -15.20 -35.69
N ALA A 135 4.58 -14.81 -36.76
CA ALA A 135 5.21 -14.56 -38.05
C ALA A 135 6.24 -13.41 -38.01
N GLY A 136 6.05 -12.41 -37.15
CA GLY A 136 7.01 -11.33 -36.92
C GLY A 136 8.31 -11.79 -36.25
N VAL A 137 8.19 -12.68 -35.25
CA VAL A 137 9.33 -13.27 -34.53
C VAL A 137 10.12 -14.22 -35.43
N GLU A 138 9.43 -15.01 -36.26
CA GLU A 138 10.09 -15.92 -37.20
C GLU A 138 10.93 -15.20 -38.26
N ARG A 139 10.47 -14.06 -38.78
CA ARG A 139 11.25 -13.23 -39.71
C ARG A 139 12.54 -12.72 -39.06
N MET A 140 12.41 -12.16 -37.85
CA MET A 140 13.56 -11.64 -37.11
C MET A 140 14.59 -12.74 -36.76
N ALA A 141 14.12 -13.95 -36.47
CA ALA A 141 14.99 -15.11 -36.22
C ALA A 141 15.73 -15.58 -37.48
N ASN A 142 15.12 -15.45 -38.66
CA ASN A 142 15.75 -15.83 -39.93
C ASN A 142 16.79 -14.81 -40.39
N ASP A 143 16.55 -13.52 -40.15
CA ASP A 143 17.52 -12.46 -40.43
C ASP A 143 18.79 -12.63 -39.58
N LEU A 144 18.63 -12.97 -38.30
CA LEU A 144 19.74 -13.25 -37.37
C LEU A 144 20.54 -14.51 -37.72
N ARG A 145 19.91 -15.50 -38.38
CA ARG A 145 20.61 -16.72 -38.86
C ARG A 145 21.44 -16.46 -40.10
N ALA A 146 21.05 -15.50 -40.94
CA ALA A 146 21.77 -15.16 -42.16
C ALA A 146 23.08 -14.39 -41.89
N GLU A 147 23.19 -13.69 -40.76
CA GLU A 147 24.38 -12.92 -40.38
C GLU A 147 25.51 -13.75 -39.73
N ALA A 148 25.24 -14.97 -39.26
CA ALA A 148 26.25 -15.81 -38.61
C ALA A 148 27.00 -16.71 -39.62
N GLN A 149 28.04 -16.18 -40.28
CA GLN A 149 28.99 -16.99 -41.05
C GLN A 149 30.04 -17.66 -40.15
N GLU A 150 29.88 -18.97 -39.90
CA GLU A 150 30.87 -20.05 -39.62
C GLU A 150 30.25 -21.10 -38.67
N PRO A 151 30.39 -22.43 -38.92
CA PRO A 151 29.68 -23.46 -38.17
C PRO A 151 30.43 -23.84 -36.87
N PHE A 152 29.86 -23.48 -35.72
CA PHE A 152 30.35 -23.89 -34.40
C PHE A 152 29.72 -25.22 -33.97
N THR A 153 30.53 -26.28 -33.81
CA THR A 153 30.11 -27.53 -33.16
C THR A 153 30.46 -27.51 -31.67
N ALA A 154 29.45 -27.41 -30.81
CA ALA A 154 29.56 -27.52 -29.36
C ALA A 154 29.15 -28.92 -28.86
N PRO A 155 29.74 -29.45 -27.77
CA PRO A 155 29.39 -30.74 -27.19
C PRO A 155 28.04 -30.66 -26.45
N VAL A 156 27.18 -31.64 -26.67
CA VAL A 156 25.85 -31.75 -26.06
C VAL A 156 25.97 -32.51 -24.73
N SER A 157 25.59 -31.88 -23.61
CA SER A 157 25.32 -32.57 -22.34
C SER A 157 23.80 -32.70 -22.12
N SER A 158 23.40 -33.58 -21.19
CA SER A 158 22.00 -33.88 -20.85
C SER A 158 21.21 -32.71 -20.23
N GLU A 159 21.85 -31.57 -19.97
CA GLU A 159 21.22 -30.34 -19.46
C GLU A 159 20.98 -29.27 -20.56
N GLY A 160 21.30 -29.59 -21.81
CA GLY A 160 21.18 -28.69 -22.97
C GLY A 160 22.51 -28.10 -23.43
N ALA A 161 22.55 -27.64 -24.68
CA ALA A 161 23.73 -27.06 -25.32
C ALA A 161 23.64 -25.52 -25.31
N ALA A 162 24.65 -24.84 -24.77
CA ALA A 162 24.80 -23.41 -24.97
C ALA A 162 25.17 -23.15 -26.44
N LEU A 163 24.31 -22.43 -27.15
CA LEU A 163 24.44 -22.09 -28.57
C LEU A 163 25.30 -20.84 -28.79
N LEU A 164 25.34 -19.94 -27.80
CA LEU A 164 26.14 -18.72 -27.83
C LEU A 164 26.66 -18.43 -26.42
N MET A 165 27.92 -18.02 -26.29
CA MET A 165 28.52 -17.64 -25.01
C MET A 165 29.27 -16.31 -25.14
N ASP A 166 29.41 -15.56 -24.05
CA ASP A 166 30.26 -14.37 -24.01
C ASP A 166 31.74 -14.73 -23.80
N ALA A 167 32.62 -13.73 -23.92
CA ALA A 167 34.07 -13.89 -23.71
C ALA A 167 34.45 -14.35 -22.29
N ASN A 168 33.52 -14.31 -21.34
CA ASN A 168 33.69 -14.77 -19.96
C ASN A 168 33.07 -16.16 -19.72
N GLY A 169 32.58 -16.83 -20.77
CA GLY A 169 32.05 -18.20 -20.71
C GLY A 169 30.59 -18.31 -20.23
N ASN A 170 29.84 -17.21 -20.18
CA ASN A 170 28.42 -17.25 -19.81
C ASN A 170 27.56 -17.55 -21.03
N ALA A 171 26.60 -18.48 -20.91
CA ALA A 171 25.65 -18.78 -21.97
C ALA A 171 24.72 -17.58 -22.26
N LEU A 172 24.79 -17.05 -23.48
CA LEU A 172 23.95 -15.98 -24.02
C LEU A 172 22.70 -16.54 -24.72
N LEU A 173 22.78 -17.76 -25.27
CA LEU A 173 21.68 -18.49 -25.87
C LEU A 173 21.89 -19.99 -25.61
N GLY A 174 20.85 -20.72 -25.23
CA GLY A 174 20.96 -22.16 -24.92
C GLY A 174 19.77 -22.95 -25.42
N LEU A 175 20.04 -24.11 -26.02
CA LEU A 175 19.06 -25.09 -26.45
C LEU A 175 18.96 -26.18 -25.40
N ARG A 176 17.78 -26.37 -24.81
CA ARG A 176 17.51 -27.47 -23.89
C ARG A 176 16.59 -28.49 -24.57
N SER A 177 16.48 -29.68 -23.99
CA SER A 177 15.59 -30.75 -24.47
C SER A 177 14.11 -30.34 -24.52
N THR A 178 13.74 -29.26 -23.84
CA THR A 178 12.40 -28.67 -23.78
C THR A 178 12.18 -27.50 -24.76
N GLY A 179 13.19 -27.13 -25.55
CA GLY A 179 13.12 -26.03 -26.52
C GLY A 179 14.22 -24.97 -26.34
N LEU A 180 14.12 -23.91 -27.15
CA LEU A 180 15.03 -22.77 -27.11
C LEU A 180 14.59 -21.81 -25.99
N ASP A 181 15.36 -21.73 -24.91
CA ASP A 181 15.05 -20.88 -23.77
C ASP A 181 15.62 -19.46 -23.99
N TYR A 182 14.75 -18.46 -23.95
CA TYR A 182 15.09 -17.03 -23.95
C TYR A 182 14.78 -16.44 -22.56
N VAL A 183 15.48 -16.86 -21.52
CA VAL A 183 15.37 -16.20 -20.20
C VAL A 183 16.68 -15.49 -19.89
N PRO A 184 16.78 -14.19 -20.19
CA PRO A 184 17.94 -13.43 -19.77
C PRO A 184 18.03 -13.43 -18.23
N SER A 185 19.22 -13.75 -17.70
CA SER A 185 19.53 -13.54 -16.28
C SER A 185 19.25 -12.09 -15.87
N ARG A 186 19.07 -11.76 -14.58
CA ARG A 186 18.87 -10.36 -14.13
C ARG A 186 19.96 -9.41 -14.63
N ASP A 187 21.19 -9.90 -14.74
CA ASP A 187 22.32 -9.16 -15.33
C ASP A 187 22.24 -9.07 -16.86
N LEU A 188 21.64 -10.07 -17.53
CA LEU A 188 21.36 -10.01 -18.96
C LEU A 188 20.15 -9.10 -19.24
N VAL A 189 19.14 -9.04 -18.37
CA VAL A 189 18.03 -8.06 -18.41
C VAL A 189 18.55 -6.66 -18.16
N ALA A 190 19.47 -6.45 -17.22
CA ALA A 190 20.12 -5.16 -16.99
C ALA A 190 21.01 -4.74 -18.18
N ARG A 191 21.66 -5.70 -18.85
CA ARG A 191 22.43 -5.45 -20.08
C ARG A 191 21.54 -5.23 -21.31
N TYR A 192 20.43 -5.96 -21.44
CA TYR A 192 19.41 -5.73 -22.48
C TYR A 192 18.67 -4.40 -22.25
N ALA A 193 18.37 -4.04 -21.01
CA ALA A 193 17.88 -2.72 -20.61
C ALA A 193 18.83 -1.61 -21.08
N ALA A 194 20.13 -1.77 -20.84
CA ALA A 194 21.15 -0.83 -21.32
C ALA A 194 21.32 -0.83 -22.85
N ALA A 195 21.20 -1.98 -23.51
CA ALA A 195 21.33 -2.12 -24.96
C ALA A 195 20.07 -1.70 -25.75
N LEU A 196 18.88 -1.83 -25.14
CA LEU A 196 17.58 -1.44 -25.69
C LEU A 196 17.16 -0.03 -25.25
N GLY A 197 17.93 0.62 -24.37
CA GLY A 197 17.63 1.94 -23.82
C GLY A 197 16.42 1.98 -22.86
N VAL A 198 16.05 0.84 -22.26
CA VAL A 198 14.90 0.70 -21.35
C VAL A 198 15.41 0.54 -19.91
N GLU A 199 15.28 1.53 -19.03
CA GLU A 199 15.69 1.42 -17.62
C GLU A 199 14.83 0.38 -16.86
N VAL A 200 15.37 -0.80 -16.54
CA VAL A 200 14.78 -1.74 -15.58
C VAL A 200 15.43 -1.51 -14.22
N GLY A 201 14.85 -0.58 -13.45
CA GLY A 201 15.38 -0.18 -12.15
C GLY A 201 14.84 1.17 -11.71
N TYR A 202 15.23 1.60 -10.52
CA TYR A 202 15.02 2.98 -10.11
C TYR A 202 15.81 3.91 -11.01
N SER A 203 15.20 5.00 -11.45
CA SER A 203 15.91 5.99 -12.23
C SER A 203 17.16 6.47 -11.48
N ALA A 204 18.32 6.34 -12.13
CA ALA A 204 19.58 6.79 -11.56
C ALA A 204 19.81 8.30 -11.75
N THR A 205 19.01 8.93 -12.62
CA THR A 205 19.17 10.33 -13.05
C THR A 205 18.06 11.23 -12.52
N ARG A 206 16.93 10.67 -12.09
CA ARG A 206 15.77 11.40 -11.60
C ARG A 206 15.46 11.12 -10.13
N VAL A 207 15.03 12.15 -9.41
CA VAL A 207 14.47 12.03 -8.05
C VAL A 207 13.19 12.86 -7.96
N GLN A 208 12.15 12.33 -7.33
CA GLN A 208 10.95 13.09 -7.02
C GLN A 208 11.00 13.56 -5.57
N ILE A 209 10.73 14.83 -5.32
CA ILE A 209 10.62 15.38 -3.97
C ILE A 209 9.13 15.36 -3.60
N ILE A 210 8.79 14.72 -2.49
CA ILE A 210 7.42 14.60 -1.99
C ILE A 210 7.38 15.20 -0.58
N PRO A 211 7.17 16.52 -0.45
CA PRO A 211 6.94 17.15 0.82
C PRO A 211 5.60 16.69 1.42
N VAL A 212 5.61 16.50 2.74
CA VAL A 212 4.42 16.19 3.53
C VAL A 212 4.15 17.33 4.49
N ASP A 213 3.13 18.11 4.17
CA ASP A 213 2.65 19.21 5.00
C ASP A 213 1.41 18.78 5.77
N GLY A 214 1.26 19.31 6.99
CA GLY A 214 0.13 18.95 7.81
C GLY A 214 0.26 19.29 9.29
N GLN A 215 -0.62 18.69 10.08
CA GLN A 215 -0.64 18.74 11.54
C GLN A 215 -0.13 17.41 12.13
N SER A 216 -0.60 17.07 13.32
CA SER A 216 -0.24 15.85 14.05
C SER A 216 -0.52 14.56 13.28
N LEU A 217 -1.53 14.55 12.41
CA LEU A 217 -1.84 13.41 11.54
C LEU A 217 -0.69 13.07 10.57
N SER A 218 0.06 14.07 10.11
CA SER A 218 1.22 13.89 9.22
C SER A 218 2.48 13.41 9.96
N VAL A 219 2.62 13.79 11.24
CA VAL A 219 3.66 13.30 12.15
C VAL A 219 3.49 11.80 12.37
N GLY A 220 2.26 11.33 12.33
CA GLY A 220 1.88 9.93 12.28
C GLY A 220 1.79 9.26 13.66
N GLY A 221 1.23 8.06 13.65
CA GLY A 221 0.88 7.32 14.86
C GLY A 221 2.07 6.76 15.63
N GLU A 222 1.87 6.63 16.94
CA GLU A 222 2.85 6.00 17.82
C GLU A 222 2.85 4.48 17.69
N PHE A 223 4.03 3.87 17.82
CA PHE A 223 4.15 2.41 17.90
C PHE A 223 3.59 1.86 19.23
N THR A 224 3.54 2.69 20.27
CA THR A 224 2.99 2.29 21.57
C THR A 224 1.50 2.00 21.44
N GLY A 225 1.08 0.78 21.79
CA GLY A 225 -0.32 0.35 21.69
C GLY A 225 -0.80 0.01 20.28
N ALA A 226 0.08 0.09 19.27
CA ALA A 226 -0.20 -0.39 17.92
C ALA A 226 0.10 -1.89 17.78
N THR A 227 -0.51 -2.52 16.78
CA THR A 227 -0.21 -3.92 16.42
C THR A 227 1.14 -4.06 15.72
N VAL A 228 1.68 -2.95 15.21
CA VAL A 228 2.93 -2.87 14.46
C VAL A 228 4.06 -2.34 15.34
N THR A 229 5.26 -2.88 15.15
CA THR A 229 6.47 -2.42 15.86
C THR A 229 7.40 -1.68 14.91
N ARG A 230 8.24 -0.82 15.47
CA ARG A 230 9.30 -0.14 14.72
C ARG A 230 10.20 -1.13 13.96
N ALA A 231 10.66 -2.19 14.63
CA ALA A 231 11.52 -3.20 14.02
C ALA A 231 10.81 -3.91 12.84
N GLY A 232 9.50 -4.16 12.96
CA GLY A 232 8.70 -4.74 11.88
C GLY A 232 8.69 -3.87 10.63
N VAL A 233 8.54 -2.54 10.78
CA VAL A 233 8.51 -1.61 9.64
C VAL A 233 9.90 -1.23 9.11
N GLU A 234 10.96 -1.31 9.93
CA GLU A 234 12.35 -1.09 9.50
C GLU A 234 12.86 -2.17 8.56
N ASN A 235 12.35 -3.40 8.69
CA ASN A 235 12.70 -4.52 7.82
C ASN A 235 11.96 -4.49 6.47
N PHE A 236 11.05 -3.54 6.27
CA PHE A 236 10.37 -3.37 5.00
C PHE A 236 11.35 -2.88 3.93
N ASP A 237 11.23 -3.39 2.70
CA ASP A 237 12.05 -2.91 1.59
C ASP A 237 11.69 -1.47 1.24
N THR A 238 12.57 -0.55 1.62
CA THR A 238 12.46 0.89 1.39
C THR A 238 13.31 1.33 0.21
N THR A 239 13.70 0.42 -0.70
CA THR A 239 14.48 0.79 -1.89
C THR A 239 13.79 1.92 -2.65
N GLY A 240 14.52 3.01 -2.90
CA GLY A 240 13.98 4.20 -3.56
C GLY A 240 13.25 5.19 -2.64
N ALA A 241 13.07 4.91 -1.35
CA ALA A 241 12.62 5.87 -0.35
C ALA A 241 13.82 6.60 0.25
N LEU A 242 13.86 7.92 0.14
CA LEU A 242 15.01 8.75 0.53
C LEU A 242 14.61 9.81 1.56
N GLU A 243 15.55 10.16 2.44
CA GLU A 243 15.46 11.31 3.35
C GLU A 243 16.77 12.12 3.34
N LEU A 244 16.73 13.34 3.87
CA LEU A 244 17.93 14.14 4.12
C LEU A 244 18.63 13.69 5.42
N TYR A 245 19.93 13.43 5.37
CA TYR A 245 20.75 13.04 6.52
C TYR A 245 21.46 14.24 7.16
N GLY A 246 21.77 14.12 8.44
CA GLY A 246 22.55 15.11 9.18
C GLY A 246 21.76 16.34 9.66
N LEU A 247 20.44 16.34 9.48
CA LEU A 247 19.55 17.40 9.99
C LEU A 247 19.51 17.40 11.53
N LYS A 248 19.45 18.59 12.12
CA LYS A 248 19.48 18.79 13.58
C LYS A 248 18.54 19.91 14.04
N LEU A 249 18.18 19.86 15.31
CA LEU A 249 17.64 20.99 16.07
C LEU A 249 18.75 21.93 16.51
N ALA A 250 18.38 23.16 16.90
CA ALA A 250 19.30 24.13 17.48
C ALA A 250 20.04 23.64 18.75
N ASN A 251 19.47 22.65 19.47
CA ASN A 251 20.11 22.02 20.61
C ASN A 251 21.05 20.84 20.23
N GLY A 252 21.32 20.64 18.94
CA GLY A 252 22.21 19.60 18.41
C GLY A 252 21.57 18.22 18.22
N ASN A 253 20.32 18.00 18.69
CA ASN A 253 19.67 16.70 18.56
C ASN A 253 19.39 16.35 17.08
N PRO A 254 19.68 15.12 16.64
CA PRO A 254 19.41 14.69 15.27
C PRO A 254 17.91 14.59 15.01
N ILE A 255 17.51 14.90 13.77
CA ILE A 255 16.16 14.75 13.26
C ILE A 255 16.20 14.03 11.91
N GLY A 256 15.28 13.09 11.70
CA GLY A 256 15.01 12.48 10.39
C GLY A 256 13.65 12.91 9.83
N LEU A 257 12.97 11.98 9.15
CA LEU A 257 11.68 12.23 8.46
C LEU A 257 10.56 12.92 9.26
N ARG A 258 10.58 12.88 10.59
CA ARG A 258 9.57 13.54 11.43
C ARG A 258 9.61 15.07 11.34
N GLY A 259 10.72 15.65 10.90
CA GLY A 259 10.86 17.10 10.81
C GLY A 259 11.09 17.79 12.17
N PRO A 260 11.26 19.12 12.18
CA PRO A 260 11.63 19.89 13.36
C PRO A 260 10.42 20.21 14.25
N LEU A 261 9.21 20.09 13.69
CA LEU A 261 7.95 20.53 14.29
C LEU A 261 8.05 22.02 14.65
N SER A 262 7.43 22.42 15.77
CA SER A 262 7.47 23.79 16.30
C SER A 262 8.84 24.23 16.82
N ARG A 263 9.87 23.37 16.80
CA ARG A 263 11.21 23.67 17.36
C ARG A 263 12.15 24.34 16.37
N GLY A 264 11.87 24.21 15.07
CA GLY A 264 12.75 24.74 14.01
C GLY A 264 13.99 23.91 13.73
N TRP A 265 14.51 24.04 12.51
CA TRP A 265 15.82 23.48 12.14
C TRP A 265 16.96 24.32 12.73
N ASP A 266 18.09 23.68 13.03
CA ASP A 266 19.36 24.40 13.07
C ASP A 266 19.78 24.74 11.64
N MET A 267 19.47 25.98 11.22
CA MET A 267 19.75 26.44 9.86
C MET A 267 21.25 26.61 9.56
N THR A 268 22.11 26.53 10.59
CA THR A 268 23.58 26.57 10.44
C THR A 268 24.19 25.18 10.23
N ALA A 269 23.49 24.12 10.67
CA ALA A 269 23.91 22.73 10.48
C ALA A 269 23.38 22.19 9.15
N LEU A 270 24.21 22.28 8.10
CA LEU A 270 23.84 21.77 6.78
C LEU A 270 23.67 20.23 6.80
N PRO A 271 22.64 19.67 6.13
CA PRO A 271 22.53 18.22 5.96
C PRO A 271 23.73 17.66 5.19
N THR A 272 24.17 16.49 5.62
CA THR A 272 25.39 15.83 5.17
C THR A 272 25.20 15.00 3.90
N GLY A 273 23.96 14.67 3.54
CA GLY A 273 23.68 13.88 2.35
C GLY A 273 22.22 13.47 2.22
N ILE A 274 21.97 12.61 1.23
CA ILE A 274 20.70 11.91 1.01
C ILE A 274 20.95 10.43 1.26
N GLY A 275 20.06 9.78 2.00
CA GLY A 275 20.18 8.35 2.27
C GLY A 275 18.81 7.68 2.36
N PRO A 276 18.78 6.35 2.61
CA PRO A 276 17.54 5.61 2.80
C PRO A 276 16.69 6.22 3.90
N ALA A 277 15.40 6.38 3.64
CA ALA A 277 14.40 6.81 4.61
C ALA A 277 14.34 5.85 5.80
N ARG A 278 14.29 6.39 7.02
CA ARG A 278 14.14 5.61 8.25
C ARG A 278 12.89 6.01 9.03
N PRO A 279 12.19 5.05 9.68
CA PRO A 279 11.10 5.41 10.57
C PRO A 279 11.65 6.13 11.80
N HIS A 280 10.83 7.01 12.37
CA HIS A 280 11.19 7.71 13.61
C HIS A 280 11.18 6.72 14.78
N SER A 281 11.92 7.02 15.86
CA SER A 281 12.09 6.08 16.98
C SER A 281 10.79 5.76 17.73
N ARG A 282 9.80 6.65 17.66
CA ARG A 282 8.51 6.55 18.38
C ARG A 282 7.29 6.54 17.46
N HIS A 283 7.43 7.03 16.23
CA HIS A 283 6.31 7.31 15.33
C HIS A 283 6.59 6.72 13.95
N ILE A 284 5.55 6.30 13.24
CA ILE A 284 5.62 6.09 11.80
C ILE A 284 5.00 7.29 11.09
N THR A 285 5.82 8.06 10.40
CA THR A 285 5.34 9.24 9.67
C THR A 285 4.64 8.83 8.38
N THR A 286 3.65 9.59 7.92
CA THR A 286 3.04 9.33 6.61
C THR A 286 4.07 9.44 5.49
N GLY A 287 5.04 10.35 5.60
CA GLY A 287 6.14 10.49 4.64
C GLY A 287 6.97 9.22 4.49
N TYR A 288 7.28 8.53 5.59
CA TYR A 288 7.97 7.23 5.55
C TYR A 288 7.17 6.19 4.77
N VAL A 289 5.87 6.05 5.08
CA VAL A 289 4.99 5.09 4.42
C VAL A 289 4.94 5.35 2.92
N ILE A 290 4.62 6.59 2.52
CA ILE A 290 4.49 6.98 1.12
C ILE A 290 5.80 6.72 0.36
N GLY A 291 6.93 7.18 0.91
CA GLY A 291 8.24 6.97 0.27
C GLY A 291 8.54 5.48 0.04
N SER A 292 8.18 4.64 1.02
CA SER A 292 8.50 3.21 1.03
C SER A 292 7.62 2.38 0.08
N VAL A 293 6.32 2.66 0.00
CA VAL A 293 5.40 1.80 -0.80
C VAL A 293 5.11 2.33 -2.20
N ARG A 294 5.29 3.63 -2.45
CA ARG A 294 4.83 4.26 -3.69
C ARG A 294 5.35 3.59 -4.95
N ASN A 295 6.63 3.20 -4.98
CA ASN A 295 7.21 2.59 -6.18
C ASN A 295 6.66 1.17 -6.45
N ARG A 296 6.16 0.46 -5.43
CA ARG A 296 5.42 -0.79 -5.64
C ARG A 296 4.08 -0.54 -6.32
N TYR A 297 3.39 0.53 -5.93
CA TYR A 297 2.15 0.95 -6.57
C TYR A 297 2.35 1.49 -7.98
N ARG A 298 3.46 2.18 -8.23
CA ARG A 298 3.88 2.55 -9.60
C ARG A 298 4.18 1.32 -10.45
N ALA A 299 4.93 0.35 -9.92
CA ALA A 299 5.22 -0.91 -10.62
C ALA A 299 3.92 -1.64 -11.00
N ALA A 300 2.99 -1.78 -10.05
CA ALA A 300 1.68 -2.41 -10.29
C ALA A 300 0.84 -1.65 -11.34
N ALA A 301 1.05 -0.34 -11.48
CA ALA A 301 0.39 0.50 -12.48
C ALA A 301 1.16 0.58 -13.82
N GLY A 302 2.28 -0.12 -13.99
CA GLY A 302 3.12 -0.06 -15.20
C GLY A 302 3.90 1.24 -15.36
N LEU A 303 4.13 1.98 -14.27
CA LEU A 303 4.84 3.27 -14.28
C LEU A 303 6.35 3.10 -13.99
N PRO A 304 7.21 3.98 -14.52
CA PRO A 304 8.65 3.96 -14.21
C PRO A 304 8.93 4.09 -12.71
N LEU A 305 9.97 3.44 -12.20
CA LEU A 305 10.34 3.54 -10.79
C LEU A 305 11.25 4.74 -10.58
N ILE A 306 10.84 5.68 -9.71
CA ILE A 306 11.60 6.92 -9.47
C ILE A 306 11.82 7.06 -7.97
N PRO A 307 13.07 7.19 -7.50
CA PRO A 307 13.34 7.45 -6.09
C PRO A 307 12.59 8.69 -5.59
N ALA A 308 12.08 8.61 -4.36
CA ALA A 308 11.31 9.66 -3.72
C ALA A 308 12.06 10.20 -2.50
N LEU A 309 12.47 11.47 -2.54
CA LEU A 309 12.93 12.21 -1.37
C LEU A 309 11.72 12.75 -0.61
N VAL A 310 11.45 12.17 0.55
CA VAL A 310 10.32 12.54 1.43
C VAL A 310 10.78 13.38 2.60
N GLY A 311 9.92 14.25 3.09
CA GLY A 311 10.17 15.06 4.30
C GLY A 311 8.87 15.58 4.90
N SER A 312 8.70 15.40 6.22
CA SER A 312 7.54 15.94 6.93
C SER A 312 7.85 17.34 7.43
N LEU A 313 7.06 18.31 7.00
CA LEU A 313 7.23 19.74 7.29
C LEU A 313 6.08 20.30 8.13
N GLY A 314 5.14 19.44 8.49
CA GLY A 314 4.00 19.77 9.34
C GLY A 314 4.34 20.07 10.80
N VAL A 315 3.42 20.76 11.47
CA VAL A 315 3.50 21.08 12.90
C VAL A 315 2.20 20.70 13.60
N PRO A 316 2.24 19.82 14.62
CA PRO A 316 1.08 19.47 15.44
C PRO A 316 0.36 20.70 16.00
N GLY A 317 -0.96 20.70 15.87
CA GLY A 317 -1.83 21.76 16.41
C GLY A 317 -1.74 23.13 15.71
N ALA A 318 -0.97 23.25 14.63
CA ALA A 318 -0.83 24.51 13.90
C ALA A 318 -2.10 24.82 13.11
N PHE A 319 -2.72 25.98 13.29
CA PHE A 319 -3.85 26.43 12.46
C PHE A 319 -3.44 26.68 11.01
N ILE A 320 -4.37 26.72 10.05
CA ILE A 320 -4.00 26.93 8.64
C ILE A 320 -3.32 28.29 8.41
N GLU A 321 -3.70 29.30 9.18
CA GLU A 321 -3.10 30.64 9.15
C GLU A 321 -1.64 30.65 9.66
N ALA A 322 -1.22 29.60 10.37
CA ALA A 322 0.15 29.42 10.84
C ALA A 322 1.08 28.84 9.77
N LEU A 323 0.51 28.22 8.73
CA LEU A 323 1.29 27.49 7.72
C LEU A 323 1.79 28.38 6.59
N ASP A 324 1.27 29.61 6.49
CA ASP A 324 1.46 30.51 5.38
C ASP A 324 2.64 31.48 5.58
N LYS A 325 3.16 32.07 4.50
CA LYS A 325 4.29 33.02 4.52
C LYS A 325 3.95 34.30 5.29
N ASP A 326 2.68 34.71 5.22
CA ASP A 326 2.15 35.93 5.83
C ASP A 326 1.50 35.61 7.17
N SER A 327 1.98 34.56 7.86
CA SER A 327 1.50 34.19 9.20
C SER A 327 1.74 35.38 10.14
N GLN A 328 0.72 36.22 10.31
CA GLN A 328 0.74 37.20 11.37
C GLN A 328 0.77 36.44 12.69
N VAL A 329 1.41 37.04 13.71
CA VAL A 329 1.12 36.67 15.09
C VAL A 329 -0.35 37.03 15.30
N THR A 330 -1.23 36.10 14.97
CA THR A 330 -2.64 36.23 15.32
C THR A 330 -2.75 36.09 16.83
N ASP A 331 -3.85 36.58 17.41
CA ASP A 331 -4.20 36.41 18.82
C ASP A 331 -4.24 34.93 19.29
N ARG A 332 -3.98 33.99 18.37
CA ARG A 332 -3.97 32.54 18.54
C ARG A 332 -2.57 31.97 18.90
N GLY A 333 -1.56 32.81 19.18
CA GLY A 333 -0.30 32.41 19.83
C GLY A 333 0.66 31.58 18.96
N VAL A 334 0.67 31.84 17.65
CA VAL A 334 1.38 31.03 16.65
C VAL A 334 2.89 31.32 16.63
N ALA A 335 3.70 30.32 16.25
CA ALA A 335 5.16 30.33 16.10
C ALA A 335 5.74 31.30 15.03
N GLY A 336 5.04 32.37 14.67
CA GLY A 336 5.41 33.27 13.58
C GLY A 336 5.64 32.55 12.25
N ASP A 337 6.53 33.10 11.42
CA ASP A 337 6.91 32.57 10.10
C ASP A 337 7.77 31.30 10.15
N LEU A 338 7.93 30.68 11.33
CA LEU A 338 8.83 29.55 11.55
C LEU A 338 8.51 28.35 10.66
N ILE A 339 7.22 28.01 10.52
CA ILE A 339 6.79 26.85 9.72
C ILE A 339 7.16 27.08 8.25
N TRP A 340 6.85 28.27 7.74
CA TRP A 340 7.21 28.65 6.38
C TRP A 340 8.73 28.69 6.16
N ARG A 341 9.48 29.26 7.10
CA ARG A 341 10.95 29.28 7.05
C ARG A 341 11.58 27.89 7.08
N ASN A 342 11.05 26.98 7.90
CA ASN A 342 11.52 25.59 7.94
C ASN A 342 11.34 24.91 6.59
N LYS A 343 10.21 25.17 5.93
CA LYS A 343 9.92 24.66 4.59
C LYS A 343 10.85 25.25 3.53
N LEU A 344 11.03 26.58 3.53
CA LEU A 344 11.96 27.25 2.61
C LEU A 344 13.36 26.64 2.70
N TRP A 345 13.87 26.53 3.93
CA TRP A 345 15.19 25.99 4.19
C TRP A 345 15.31 24.52 3.78
N TRP A 346 14.33 23.66 4.13
CA TRP A 346 14.37 22.25 3.75
C TRP A 346 14.40 22.06 2.23
N HIS A 347 13.61 22.83 1.48
CA HIS A 347 13.62 22.80 0.01
C HIS A 347 14.95 23.28 -0.57
N ASP A 348 15.57 24.30 0.02
CA ASP A 348 16.92 24.75 -0.39
C ASP A 348 17.96 23.66 -0.16
N GLN A 349 17.88 22.94 0.96
CA GLN A 349 18.80 21.84 1.24
C GLN A 349 18.57 20.63 0.33
N ALA A 350 17.32 20.27 0.05
CA ALA A 350 16.97 19.22 -0.90
C ALA A 350 17.53 19.56 -2.30
N LYS A 351 17.29 20.78 -2.78
CA LYS A 351 17.84 21.30 -4.04
C LYS A 351 19.36 21.24 -4.07
N ARG A 352 20.04 21.70 -3.01
CA ARG A 352 21.50 21.69 -2.91
C ARG A 352 22.07 20.28 -3.04
N LEU A 353 21.47 19.31 -2.34
CA LEU A 353 21.95 17.92 -2.32
C LEU A 353 21.57 17.12 -3.57
N LEU A 354 20.55 17.55 -4.31
CA LEU A 354 20.16 16.98 -5.60
C LEU A 354 20.83 17.68 -6.80
N ALA A 355 21.76 18.61 -6.57
CA ALA A 355 22.50 19.26 -7.65
C ALA A 355 23.16 18.21 -8.56
N GLY A 356 22.92 18.31 -9.87
CA GLY A 356 23.39 17.32 -10.86
C GLY A 356 22.45 16.15 -11.12
N LYS A 357 21.31 16.06 -10.41
CA LYS A 357 20.18 15.17 -10.75
C LYS A 357 19.05 15.99 -11.36
N ALA A 358 18.25 15.35 -12.21
CA ALA A 358 16.94 15.87 -12.56
C ALA A 358 16.00 15.66 -11.37
N TYR A 359 15.31 16.71 -10.91
CA TYR A 359 14.34 16.57 -9.84
C TYR A 359 13.11 17.44 -10.07
N GLU A 360 11.99 16.97 -9.54
CA GLU A 360 10.69 17.62 -9.62
C GLU A 360 9.90 17.39 -8.33
N ILE A 361 8.91 18.24 -8.06
CA ILE A 361 7.87 18.01 -7.06
C ILE A 361 6.59 17.63 -7.80
N PRO A 362 6.29 16.32 -7.96
CA PRO A 362 5.06 15.89 -8.61
C PRO A 362 3.85 16.06 -7.68
N TRP A 363 4.08 15.91 -6.37
CA TRP A 363 3.06 15.84 -5.34
C TRP A 363 3.44 16.66 -4.12
N LEU A 364 2.43 17.28 -3.51
CA LEU A 364 2.46 17.79 -2.14
C LEU A 364 1.40 17.02 -1.35
N VAL A 365 1.81 16.33 -0.29
CA VAL A 365 0.88 15.63 0.60
C VAL A 365 0.36 16.62 1.65
N TRP A 366 -0.95 16.67 1.83
CA TRP A 366 -1.61 17.59 2.75
C TRP A 366 -2.49 16.82 3.75
N LEU A 367 -2.14 16.89 5.02
CA LEU A 367 -2.88 16.25 6.12
C LEU A 367 -3.15 17.28 7.23
N HIS A 368 -4.22 18.06 7.05
CA HIS A 368 -4.50 19.22 7.86
C HIS A 368 -5.97 19.59 7.87
N GLY A 369 -6.43 20.09 9.02
CA GLY A 369 -7.78 20.60 9.20
C GLY A 369 -8.37 20.36 10.59
N THR A 370 -7.84 19.38 11.34
CA THR A 370 -8.33 18.98 12.67
C THR A 370 -8.22 20.06 13.74
N SER A 371 -7.31 21.03 13.58
CA SER A 371 -7.27 22.23 14.44
C SER A 371 -7.84 23.48 13.78
N SER A 372 -8.49 23.38 12.61
CA SER A 372 -8.95 24.52 11.82
C SER A 372 -10.47 24.72 11.78
N GLY A 373 -11.18 24.21 12.79
CA GLY A 373 -12.52 24.67 13.16
C GLY A 373 -12.44 25.38 14.50
N LYS A 374 -12.91 26.63 14.56
CA LYS A 374 -13.17 27.30 15.84
C LYS A 374 -14.54 27.94 15.81
N ALA A 375 -15.06 28.18 17.01
CA ALA A 375 -16.24 28.99 17.20
C ALA A 375 -16.16 30.34 16.46
N GLY A 376 -16.97 30.48 15.41
CA GLY A 376 -17.13 31.73 14.64
C GLY A 376 -16.49 31.73 13.25
N ASP A 377 -15.73 30.71 12.86
CA ASP A 377 -15.22 30.61 11.49
C ASP A 377 -16.39 30.30 10.53
N ALA A 378 -16.63 31.20 9.57
CA ALA A 378 -17.68 31.04 8.57
C ALA A 378 -17.28 30.04 7.48
N ALA A 379 -18.28 29.41 6.84
CA ALA A 379 -18.06 28.61 5.63
C ALA A 379 -17.25 29.39 4.58
N GLY A 380 -16.27 28.72 3.98
CA GLY A 380 -15.32 29.27 3.02
C GLY A 380 -14.04 29.84 3.63
N HIS A 381 -13.95 29.99 4.96
CA HIS A 381 -12.74 30.50 5.61
C HIS A 381 -11.53 29.60 5.35
N TYR A 382 -11.67 28.30 5.63
CA TYR A 382 -10.56 27.34 5.49
C TYR A 382 -10.18 27.14 4.02
N LEU A 383 -11.15 27.04 3.13
CA LEU A 383 -10.96 26.95 1.68
C LEU A 383 -10.19 28.14 1.12
N GLY A 384 -10.54 29.36 1.56
CA GLY A 384 -9.82 30.58 1.17
C GLY A 384 -8.35 30.53 1.59
N LYS A 385 -8.07 30.07 2.80
CA LYS A 385 -6.71 29.90 3.33
C LYS A 385 -5.92 28.79 2.62
N MET A 386 -6.57 27.66 2.28
CA MET A 386 -5.94 26.61 1.48
C MET A 386 -5.48 27.15 0.12
N ARG A 387 -6.34 27.88 -0.58
CA ARG A 387 -5.99 28.48 -1.88
C ARG A 387 -4.78 29.40 -1.78
N ALA A 388 -4.80 30.35 -0.85
CA ALA A 388 -3.70 31.28 -0.62
C ALA A 388 -2.38 30.54 -0.34
N TYR A 389 -2.41 29.58 0.58
CA TYR A 389 -1.25 28.76 0.93
C TYR A 389 -0.66 28.04 -0.29
N PHE A 390 -1.49 27.42 -1.14
CA PHE A 390 -0.97 26.66 -2.29
C PHE A 390 -0.47 27.56 -3.41
N ASP A 391 -1.06 28.73 -3.59
CA ASP A 391 -0.56 29.74 -4.52
C ASP A 391 0.83 30.23 -4.07
N ASP A 392 1.00 30.51 -2.77
CA ASP A 392 2.28 30.89 -2.20
C ASP A 392 3.31 29.76 -2.25
N PHE A 393 2.88 28.51 -2.06
CA PHE A 393 3.75 27.34 -2.20
C PHE A 393 4.27 27.20 -3.63
N ARG A 394 3.39 27.31 -4.63
CA ARG A 394 3.78 27.26 -6.04
C ARG A 394 4.69 28.42 -6.43
N ALA A 395 4.41 29.63 -5.94
CA ALA A 395 5.27 30.79 -6.14
C ALA A 395 6.66 30.58 -5.52
N MET A 396 6.73 29.97 -4.33
CA MET A 396 7.98 29.60 -3.66
C MET A 396 8.79 28.58 -4.48
N LEU A 397 8.14 27.54 -5.03
CA LEU A 397 8.82 26.57 -5.89
C LEU A 397 9.36 27.23 -7.17
N ALA A 398 8.56 28.09 -7.81
CA ALA A 398 8.95 28.83 -9.00
C ALA A 398 10.15 29.76 -8.74
N ALA A 399 10.14 30.50 -7.63
CA ALA A 399 11.25 31.37 -7.21
C ALA A 399 12.54 30.58 -6.94
N LYS A 400 12.42 29.33 -6.49
CA LYS A 400 13.56 28.41 -6.30
C LYS A 400 13.96 27.67 -7.58
N GLY A 401 13.25 27.85 -8.70
CA GLY A 401 13.48 27.12 -9.95
C GLY A 401 13.24 25.62 -9.82
N ILE A 402 12.38 25.19 -8.88
CA ILE A 402 12.00 23.80 -8.69
C ILE A 402 10.83 23.51 -9.63
N THR A 403 10.98 22.48 -10.47
CA THR A 403 9.96 22.09 -11.46
C THR A 403 9.00 21.03 -10.92
N GLY A 404 7.90 20.79 -11.62
CA GLY A 404 6.88 19.79 -11.26
C GLY A 404 5.49 20.42 -11.12
N LEU A 405 4.47 19.56 -11.15
CA LEU A 405 3.07 20.00 -11.07
C LEU A 405 2.65 20.41 -9.66
N ALA A 406 3.38 19.96 -8.64
CA ALA A 406 3.03 20.15 -7.23
C ALA A 406 1.55 19.85 -6.97
N ARG A 407 1.05 18.72 -7.50
CA ARG A 407 -0.35 18.31 -7.32
C ARG A 407 -0.58 18.09 -5.83
N VAL A 408 -1.60 18.75 -5.29
CA VAL A 408 -1.99 18.51 -3.90
C VAL A 408 -2.72 17.18 -3.83
N ILE A 409 -2.32 16.33 -2.90
CA ILE A 409 -3.08 15.15 -2.53
C ILE A 409 -3.35 15.17 -1.03
N LEU A 410 -4.60 14.97 -0.63
CA LEU A 410 -5.00 15.11 0.76
C LEU A 410 -5.87 13.95 1.24
N MET A 411 -5.87 13.73 2.55
CA MET A 411 -6.92 12.98 3.22
C MET A 411 -7.92 13.96 3.82
N GLN A 412 -9.21 13.67 3.68
CA GLN A 412 -10.26 14.46 4.30
C GLN A 412 -10.34 14.10 5.78
N ASP A 413 -10.27 15.10 6.64
CA ASP A 413 -10.30 14.88 8.09
C ASP A 413 -11.66 14.37 8.56
N ALA A 414 -11.68 13.78 9.77
CA ALA A 414 -12.85 13.09 10.30
C ALA A 414 -13.25 13.53 11.72
N ALA A 415 -12.50 14.43 12.34
CA ALA A 415 -12.89 15.03 13.60
C ALA A 415 -12.20 16.38 13.79
N ASP A 416 -12.87 17.26 14.53
CA ASP A 416 -12.33 18.50 15.05
C ASP A 416 -11.81 18.26 16.47
N THR A 417 -10.71 18.93 16.82
CA THR A 417 -10.23 19.00 18.21
C THR A 417 -11.05 19.97 19.07
N ASP A 418 -11.81 20.88 18.45
CA ASP A 418 -12.80 21.70 19.13
C ASP A 418 -14.07 20.88 19.43
N THR A 419 -14.35 20.69 20.72
CA THR A 419 -15.53 19.93 21.18
C THR A 419 -16.81 20.78 21.28
N SER A 420 -16.78 22.03 20.82
CA SER A 420 -17.98 22.86 20.73
C SER A 420 -18.98 22.30 19.70
N ALA A 421 -20.28 22.55 19.91
CA ALA A 421 -21.35 22.02 19.04
C ALA A 421 -21.49 22.80 17.71
N LEU A 422 -20.42 23.43 17.24
CA LEU A 422 -20.47 24.35 16.10
C LEU A 422 -20.24 23.61 14.78
N PRO A 423 -20.77 24.14 13.67
CA PRO A 423 -20.55 23.53 12.36
C PRO A 423 -19.06 23.54 11.99
N TRP A 424 -18.51 22.36 11.73
CA TRP A 424 -17.16 22.21 11.23
C TRP A 424 -17.17 22.04 9.71
N HIS A 425 -16.88 23.12 8.99
CA HIS A 425 -16.98 23.19 7.53
C HIS A 425 -15.77 22.61 6.78
N VAL A 426 -14.64 22.43 7.46
CA VAL A 426 -13.35 22.01 6.89
C VAL A 426 -13.45 20.75 6.03
N VAL A 427 -14.19 19.75 6.51
CA VAL A 427 -14.35 18.45 5.83
C VAL A 427 -15.03 18.62 4.46
N ASP A 428 -16.11 19.40 4.41
CA ASP A 428 -16.84 19.68 3.18
C ASP A 428 -16.00 20.57 2.23
N GLU A 429 -15.21 21.49 2.80
CA GLU A 429 -14.29 22.37 2.07
C GLU A 429 -13.08 21.63 1.46
N HIS A 430 -12.58 20.57 2.10
CA HIS A 430 -11.58 19.67 1.49
C HIS A 430 -12.09 19.08 0.19
N LEU A 431 -13.35 18.60 0.18
CA LEU A 431 -13.95 18.00 -1.02
C LEU A 431 -14.21 19.06 -2.08
N GLN A 432 -14.72 20.23 -1.69
CA GLN A 432 -14.90 21.36 -2.61
C GLN A 432 -13.59 21.74 -3.31
N PHE A 433 -12.49 21.85 -2.56
CA PHE A 433 -11.17 22.16 -3.13
C PHE A 433 -10.73 21.14 -4.18
N CYS A 434 -11.03 19.85 -3.97
CA CYS A 434 -10.70 18.79 -4.93
C CYS A 434 -11.62 18.80 -6.16
N GLU A 435 -12.91 19.12 -6.00
CA GLU A 435 -13.87 19.23 -7.10
C GLU A 435 -13.57 20.35 -8.08
N GLU A 436 -12.98 21.44 -7.58
CA GLU A 436 -12.47 22.56 -8.37
C GLU A 436 -11.23 22.18 -9.21
N GLY A 437 -10.72 20.94 -9.06
CA GLY A 437 -9.54 20.45 -9.76
C GLY A 437 -8.22 20.87 -9.11
N SER A 438 -8.27 21.50 -7.93
CA SER A 438 -7.08 22.03 -7.24
C SER A 438 -6.28 20.96 -6.49
N ALA A 439 -6.90 19.80 -6.21
CA ALA A 439 -6.29 18.68 -5.48
C ALA A 439 -6.91 17.32 -5.85
N VAL A 440 -6.23 16.26 -5.40
CA VAL A 440 -6.74 14.89 -5.38
C VAL A 440 -7.11 14.52 -3.95
N LEU A 441 -8.37 14.17 -3.71
CA LEU A 441 -8.79 13.56 -2.46
C LEU A 441 -8.45 12.06 -2.47
N ALA A 442 -7.46 11.65 -1.67
CA ALA A 442 -7.07 10.25 -1.54
C ALA A 442 -8.16 9.40 -0.85
N GLY A 443 -8.79 9.97 0.18
CA GLY A 443 -9.90 9.36 0.91
C GLY A 443 -10.17 10.11 2.23
N PRO A 444 -11.22 9.73 2.97
CA PRO A 444 -11.50 10.24 4.31
C PRO A 444 -10.70 9.51 5.40
N LEU A 445 -10.52 10.16 6.56
CA LEU A 445 -9.87 9.56 7.73
C LEU A 445 -10.83 8.80 8.67
N TYR A 446 -12.14 8.94 8.50
CA TYR A 446 -13.12 8.23 9.34
C TYR A 446 -13.04 6.69 9.34
N PRO A 447 -12.46 6.01 8.33
CA PRO A 447 -12.32 4.56 8.36
C PRO A 447 -11.23 4.05 9.30
N TYR A 448 -10.41 4.93 9.86
CA TYR A 448 -9.18 4.57 10.57
C TYR A 448 -9.34 4.81 12.07
N GLU A 449 -8.80 3.88 12.88
CA GLU A 449 -8.88 3.98 14.33
C GLU A 449 -8.01 5.12 14.88
N VAL A 450 -8.50 5.80 15.91
CA VAL A 450 -7.77 6.74 16.76
C VAL A 450 -7.38 6.09 18.08
N TRP A 451 -6.23 6.46 18.64
CA TRP A 451 -5.71 5.86 19.88
C TRP A 451 -5.91 6.73 21.12
N ASP A 452 -6.13 8.04 20.97
CA ASP A 452 -6.12 9.01 22.06
C ASP A 452 -7.48 9.61 22.40
N ASP A 453 -8.56 8.90 22.06
CA ASP A 453 -9.97 9.35 22.21
C ASP A 453 -10.24 10.75 21.63
N ASN A 454 -9.41 11.18 20.67
CA ASN A 454 -9.45 12.50 20.07
C ASN A 454 -9.37 12.38 18.54
N VAL A 455 -8.19 12.58 17.94
CA VAL A 455 -8.03 12.62 16.48
C VAL A 455 -6.84 11.81 15.97
N HIS A 456 -5.97 11.31 16.86
CA HIS A 456 -4.69 10.77 16.42
C HIS A 456 -4.79 9.28 16.07
N PRO A 457 -4.43 8.88 14.84
CA PRO A 457 -4.41 7.48 14.43
C PRO A 457 -3.23 6.72 15.03
N SER A 458 -3.38 5.42 15.26
CA SER A 458 -2.25 4.56 15.68
C SER A 458 -1.28 4.31 14.51
N ALA A 459 -0.11 3.70 14.79
CA ALA A 459 0.91 3.45 13.77
C ALA A 459 0.41 2.58 12.61
N ASP A 460 -0.33 1.51 12.89
CA ASP A 460 -0.93 0.62 11.89
C ASP A 460 -1.93 1.38 11.01
N GLN A 461 -2.76 2.23 11.60
CA GLN A 461 -3.71 3.05 10.87
C GLN A 461 -3.01 4.10 9.98
N THR A 462 -1.88 4.65 10.46
CA THR A 462 -1.03 5.56 9.69
C THR A 462 -0.42 4.91 8.47
N ILE A 463 -0.03 3.64 8.58
CA ILE A 463 0.39 2.84 7.43
C ILE A 463 -0.76 2.73 6.43
N LEU A 464 -1.95 2.30 6.88
CA LEU A 464 -3.07 2.02 5.96
C LEU A 464 -3.50 3.25 5.17
N PHE A 465 -3.66 4.43 5.79
CA PHE A 465 -4.02 5.62 5.01
C PHE A 465 -2.85 6.18 4.19
N GLY A 466 -1.61 6.07 4.68
CA GLY A 466 -0.42 6.45 3.92
C GLY A 466 -0.28 5.63 2.63
N GLU A 467 -0.61 4.34 2.69
CA GLU A 467 -0.68 3.47 1.54
C GLU A 467 -1.80 3.84 0.57
N VAL A 468 -2.99 4.24 1.06
CA VAL A 468 -4.07 4.76 0.20
C VAL A 468 -3.62 6.01 -0.56
N ILE A 469 -2.91 6.93 0.10
CA ILE A 469 -2.33 8.12 -0.55
C ILE A 469 -1.36 7.68 -1.66
N ALA A 470 -0.43 6.78 -1.37
CA ALA A 470 0.55 6.32 -2.35
C ALA A 470 -0.09 5.55 -3.53
N TRP A 471 -1.14 4.78 -3.27
CA TRP A 471 -1.92 4.10 -4.31
C TRP A 471 -2.64 5.11 -5.20
N ALA A 472 -3.32 6.08 -4.59
CA ALA A 472 -3.98 7.17 -5.30
C ALA A 472 -3.01 7.95 -6.22
N MET A 473 -1.80 8.26 -5.72
CA MET A 473 -0.75 8.89 -6.54
C MET A 473 -0.43 8.08 -7.80
N ALA A 474 -0.20 6.77 -7.65
CA ALA A 474 0.16 5.90 -8.77
C ALA A 474 -0.99 5.75 -9.79
N GLU A 475 -2.24 5.69 -9.33
CA GLU A 475 -3.41 5.65 -10.20
C GLU A 475 -3.55 6.92 -11.03
N VAL A 476 -3.41 8.09 -10.40
CA VAL A 476 -3.48 9.40 -11.09
C VAL A 476 -2.31 9.60 -12.05
N GLU A 477 -1.12 9.15 -11.68
CA GLU A 477 0.06 9.16 -12.57
C GLU A 477 -0.13 8.27 -13.80
N ALA A 478 -0.89 7.19 -13.67
CA ALA A 478 -1.28 6.32 -14.77
C ALA A 478 -2.50 6.83 -15.55
N GLY A 479 -2.91 8.08 -15.33
CA GLY A 479 -3.99 8.74 -16.06
C GLY A 479 -5.40 8.39 -15.59
N ARG A 480 -5.54 7.72 -14.43
CA ARG A 480 -6.83 7.26 -13.92
C ARG A 480 -7.41 8.23 -12.90
N GLN A 481 -8.72 8.46 -12.96
CA GLN A 481 -9.42 9.32 -12.01
C GLN A 481 -9.46 8.67 -10.63
N TRP A 482 -9.25 9.46 -9.57
CA TRP A 482 -9.26 8.97 -8.19
C TRP A 482 -10.23 9.70 -7.25
N THR A 483 -10.42 11.01 -7.40
CA THR A 483 -11.34 11.73 -6.50
C THR A 483 -12.78 11.36 -6.78
N ILE A 484 -13.45 10.85 -5.75
CA ILE A 484 -14.90 10.68 -5.71
C ILE A 484 -15.48 12.05 -5.35
N ARG A 485 -16.34 12.60 -6.22
CA ARG A 485 -17.02 13.88 -6.03
C ARG A 485 -18.36 13.68 -5.34
N ARG A 486 -18.95 14.76 -4.85
CA ARG A 486 -20.34 14.83 -4.41
C ARG A 486 -21.24 14.24 -5.49
N PRO A 487 -22.17 13.34 -5.12
CA PRO A 487 -23.10 12.78 -6.09
C PRO A 487 -24.09 13.84 -6.58
N VAL A 488 -24.61 13.63 -7.79
CA VAL A 488 -25.73 14.41 -8.31
C VAL A 488 -27.00 13.92 -7.64
N ALA A 489 -27.69 14.83 -6.95
CA ALA A 489 -28.94 14.55 -6.26
C ALA A 489 -30.16 14.74 -7.18
N SER A 490 -31.14 13.86 -7.07
CA SER A 490 -32.44 14.00 -7.73
C SER A 490 -33.55 13.39 -6.86
N ILE A 491 -34.72 14.02 -6.82
CA ILE A 491 -35.86 13.56 -6.03
C ILE A 491 -37.00 13.17 -6.97
N SER A 492 -37.56 11.98 -6.73
CA SER A 492 -38.79 11.52 -7.39
C SER A 492 -39.70 10.86 -6.37
N GLY A 493 -40.83 11.51 -6.07
CA GLY A 493 -41.70 11.10 -4.97
C GLY A 493 -40.94 11.12 -3.64
N ASN A 494 -41.03 10.02 -2.89
CA ASN A 494 -40.39 9.85 -1.58
C ASN A 494 -39.00 9.20 -1.65
N VAL A 495 -38.31 9.32 -2.79
CA VAL A 495 -36.98 8.73 -3.01
C VAL A 495 -36.01 9.80 -3.50
N LEU A 496 -34.92 9.96 -2.75
CA LEU A 496 -33.74 10.71 -3.15
C LEU A 496 -32.73 9.75 -3.80
N SER A 497 -32.35 10.01 -5.04
CA SER A 497 -31.29 9.29 -5.74
C SER A 497 -30.03 10.14 -5.79
N LEU A 498 -28.92 9.56 -5.33
CA LEU A 498 -27.59 10.16 -5.34
C LEU A 498 -26.71 9.39 -6.32
N HIS A 499 -26.41 9.99 -7.48
CA HIS A 499 -25.61 9.38 -8.53
C HIS A 499 -24.15 9.84 -8.49
N TYR A 500 -23.22 8.92 -8.25
CA TYR A 500 -21.79 9.19 -8.15
C TYR A 500 -21.11 9.14 -9.53
N ALA A 501 -21.36 10.15 -10.36
CA ALA A 501 -20.85 10.23 -11.73
C ALA A 501 -19.30 10.23 -11.84
N SER A 502 -18.59 10.50 -10.75
CA SER A 502 -17.12 10.51 -10.68
C SER A 502 -16.50 9.12 -10.44
N LEU A 503 -17.30 8.09 -10.21
CA LEU A 503 -16.79 6.73 -10.08
C LEU A 503 -16.31 6.23 -11.43
N ARG A 504 -15.27 5.41 -11.39
CA ARG A 504 -14.77 4.75 -12.59
C ARG A 504 -15.75 3.69 -13.08
N GLU A 505 -15.69 3.39 -14.36
CA GLU A 505 -16.53 2.36 -14.98
C GLU A 505 -16.24 0.95 -14.42
N ASP A 506 -15.01 0.72 -13.95
CA ASP A 506 -14.55 -0.55 -13.38
C ASP A 506 -14.83 -0.70 -11.87
N GLU A 507 -15.53 0.23 -11.25
CA GLU A 507 -15.88 0.15 -9.83
C GLU A 507 -17.36 0.40 -9.55
N VAL A 508 -17.84 -0.13 -8.42
CA VAL A 508 -19.20 0.10 -7.94
C VAL A 508 -19.20 0.49 -6.48
N LEU A 509 -20.24 1.14 -6.00
CA LEU A 509 -20.44 1.39 -4.59
C LEU A 509 -20.72 0.09 -3.84
N THR A 510 -20.21 -0.02 -2.62
CA THR A 510 -20.40 -1.17 -1.76
C THR A 510 -20.51 -0.71 -0.31
N ALA A 511 -21.51 -1.24 0.39
CA ALA A 511 -21.59 -1.11 1.84
C ALA A 511 -20.51 -1.99 2.48
N HIS A 512 -19.71 -1.41 3.37
CA HIS A 512 -18.78 -2.14 4.21
C HIS A 512 -19.52 -2.85 5.35
N ASP A 513 -18.82 -3.72 6.07
CA ASP A 513 -19.35 -4.43 7.23
C ASP A 513 -19.95 -3.47 8.27
N ALA A 514 -21.21 -3.70 8.63
CA ALA A 514 -21.92 -2.95 9.65
C ALA A 514 -21.24 -3.03 11.03
N ALA A 515 -20.45 -4.08 11.28
CA ALA A 515 -19.70 -4.27 12.51
C ALA A 515 -18.41 -3.44 12.58
N LYS A 516 -17.99 -2.73 11.52
CA LYS A 516 -16.72 -1.97 11.48
C LYS A 516 -16.50 -1.05 12.68
N TYR A 517 -17.57 -0.43 13.18
CA TYR A 517 -17.53 0.50 14.30
C TYR A 517 -17.94 -0.14 15.64
N GLY A 518 -17.74 -1.45 15.78
CA GLY A 518 -18.11 -2.20 16.99
C GLY A 518 -19.62 -2.26 17.24
N GLY A 519 -20.44 -2.11 16.20
CA GLY A 519 -21.90 -2.01 16.30
C GLY A 519 -22.42 -0.67 16.85
N VAL A 520 -21.54 0.33 17.04
CA VAL A 520 -21.89 1.60 17.67
C VAL A 520 -22.13 2.70 16.64
N GLY A 521 -23.29 3.35 16.75
CA GLY A 521 -23.48 4.74 16.32
C GLY A 521 -23.29 5.00 14.84
N ILE A 522 -23.73 4.09 13.98
CA ILE A 522 -23.96 4.34 12.55
C ILE A 522 -25.31 3.75 12.13
N SER A 523 -26.16 4.59 11.55
CA SER A 523 -27.43 4.19 10.94
C SER A 523 -27.42 4.59 9.47
N ASN A 524 -28.28 3.97 8.65
CA ASN A 524 -28.46 4.36 7.25
C ASN A 524 -27.14 4.47 6.46
N LEU A 525 -26.17 3.58 6.72
CA LEU A 525 -24.81 3.62 6.14
C LEU A 525 -23.99 4.89 6.42
N GLY A 526 -24.44 5.78 7.30
CA GLY A 526 -23.84 7.10 7.56
C GLY A 526 -24.57 8.28 6.92
N PHE A 527 -25.75 8.05 6.30
CA PHE A 527 -26.60 9.11 5.80
C PHE A 527 -27.48 9.73 6.88
N GLU A 528 -27.56 11.06 6.88
CA GLU A 528 -28.53 11.82 7.67
C GLU A 528 -29.26 12.82 6.78
N MET A 529 -30.48 13.18 7.15
CA MET A 529 -31.36 14.03 6.36
C MET A 529 -32.03 15.07 7.26
N GLU A 530 -32.18 16.29 6.76
CA GLU A 530 -32.88 17.39 7.44
C GLU A 530 -34.23 17.66 6.78
N GLY A 531 -35.23 18.00 7.60
CA GLY A 531 -36.62 18.21 7.14
C GLY A 531 -37.40 16.92 6.84
N ALA A 532 -36.74 15.76 6.81
CA ALA A 532 -37.35 14.46 6.56
C ALA A 532 -36.66 13.33 7.34
N THR A 533 -37.36 12.21 7.51
CA THR A 533 -36.86 10.99 8.15
C THR A 533 -36.49 9.96 7.09
N ILE A 534 -35.29 9.39 7.16
CA ILE A 534 -34.87 8.29 6.27
C ILE A 534 -35.65 7.02 6.62
N THR A 535 -36.29 6.41 5.63
CA THR A 535 -37.05 5.15 5.76
C THR A 535 -36.30 3.93 5.22
N GLY A 536 -35.25 4.13 4.41
CA GLY A 536 -34.38 3.07 3.93
C GLY A 536 -33.27 3.58 3.02
N VAL A 537 -32.17 2.83 2.94
CA VAL A 537 -31.04 3.12 2.05
C VAL A 537 -30.68 1.86 1.27
N SER A 538 -30.53 1.99 -0.04
CA SER A 538 -30.06 0.91 -0.92
C SER A 538 -28.91 1.38 -1.82
N VAL A 539 -27.99 0.46 -2.10
CA VAL A 539 -26.79 0.69 -2.91
C VAL A 539 -26.92 -0.12 -4.20
N ALA A 540 -26.81 0.52 -5.36
CA ALA A 540 -26.85 -0.15 -6.66
C ALA A 540 -25.92 0.52 -7.67
N GLY A 541 -24.86 -0.17 -8.08
CA GLY A 541 -23.88 0.37 -9.03
C GLY A 541 -23.27 1.67 -8.51
N HIS A 542 -23.43 2.76 -9.26
CA HIS A 542 -22.96 4.11 -8.88
C HIS A 542 -24.01 4.94 -8.15
N THR A 543 -25.14 4.36 -7.76
CA THR A 543 -26.29 5.11 -7.23
C THR A 543 -26.66 4.64 -5.82
N ILE A 544 -26.91 5.60 -4.95
CA ILE A 544 -27.58 5.39 -3.66
C ILE A 544 -29.02 5.86 -3.80
N ARG A 545 -29.97 5.05 -3.31
CA ARG A 545 -31.37 5.45 -3.18
C ARG A 545 -31.75 5.50 -1.71
N ILE A 546 -32.23 6.67 -1.30
CA ILE A 546 -32.67 6.96 0.06
C ILE A 546 -34.16 7.19 0.04
N GLY A 547 -34.93 6.27 0.62
CA GLY A 547 -36.35 6.49 0.90
C GLY A 547 -36.49 7.45 2.08
N PHE A 548 -37.46 8.36 2.01
CA PHE A 548 -37.71 9.32 3.09
C PHE A 548 -39.19 9.61 3.30
N SER A 549 -39.53 10.18 4.46
CA SER A 549 -40.84 10.75 4.76
C SER A 549 -40.70 12.19 5.29
N GLY A 550 -41.52 13.12 4.78
CA GLY A 550 -41.39 14.55 5.05
C GLY A 550 -40.84 15.34 3.84
N THR A 551 -40.39 16.57 4.07
CA THR A 551 -39.84 17.45 3.02
C THR A 551 -38.35 17.65 3.26
N PRO A 552 -37.47 16.93 2.54
CA PRO A 552 -36.05 17.00 2.79
C PRO A 552 -35.49 18.35 2.30
N THR A 553 -34.67 19.00 3.12
CA THR A 553 -33.98 20.26 2.77
C THR A 553 -32.47 20.08 2.61
N GLN A 554 -31.92 19.03 3.21
CA GLN A 554 -30.50 18.71 3.13
C GLN A 554 -30.29 17.21 3.34
N VAL A 555 -29.31 16.64 2.65
CA VAL A 555 -28.75 15.32 2.94
C VAL A 555 -27.26 15.45 3.22
N ARG A 556 -26.75 14.63 4.12
CA ARG A 556 -25.33 14.54 4.41
C ARG A 556 -24.87 13.10 4.56
N TYR A 557 -23.62 12.84 4.23
CA TYR A 557 -22.98 11.55 4.38
C TYR A 557 -21.69 11.70 5.19
N ALA A 558 -21.52 10.86 6.21
CA ALA A 558 -20.36 10.86 7.11
C ALA A 558 -20.00 12.24 7.68
N HIS A 559 -21.01 13.08 7.94
CA HIS A 559 -20.87 14.45 8.41
C HIS A 559 -21.72 14.69 9.67
N GLN A 560 -21.76 13.69 10.56
CA GLN A 560 -22.62 13.66 11.74
C GLN A 560 -22.40 14.89 12.63
N ARG A 561 -23.48 15.57 13.03
CA ARG A 561 -23.44 16.80 13.86
C ARG A 561 -22.95 16.60 15.30
N ARG A 562 -22.74 15.38 15.77
CA ARG A 562 -22.41 15.08 17.19
C ARG A 562 -20.93 14.78 17.35
N ASN A 563 -20.34 15.26 18.44
CA ASN A 563 -19.11 14.70 18.99
C ASN A 563 -19.41 13.30 19.55
N ALA A 564 -18.95 12.26 18.87
CA ALA A 564 -18.92 10.90 19.40
C ALA A 564 -17.55 10.62 20.05
N THR A 565 -17.06 11.53 20.88
CA THR A 565 -16.08 11.19 21.92
C THR A 565 -16.89 10.66 23.10
N GLY A 566 -16.88 9.34 23.32
CA GLY A 566 -17.66 8.76 24.42
C GLY A 566 -17.47 7.27 24.58
N ALA A 567 -16.38 6.90 25.27
CA ALA A 567 -16.10 5.61 25.93
C ALA A 567 -16.34 4.33 25.11
N GLY A 568 -15.25 3.79 24.54
CA GLY A 568 -15.18 2.41 24.05
C GLY A 568 -15.20 2.22 22.54
N ASN A 569 -15.20 3.31 21.75
CA ASN A 569 -15.13 3.25 20.29
C ASN A 569 -13.95 4.09 19.78
N LYS A 570 -12.98 3.43 19.15
CA LYS A 570 -11.74 4.02 18.62
C LYS A 570 -11.94 4.76 17.29
N PHE A 571 -13.13 5.25 16.97
CA PHE A 571 -13.39 5.90 15.68
C PHE A 571 -14.05 7.26 15.88
N THR A 572 -13.70 8.18 14.98
CA THR A 572 -14.29 9.51 14.94
C THR A 572 -15.80 9.48 14.71
N ALA A 573 -16.46 10.60 15.03
CA ALA A 573 -17.90 10.73 14.95
C ALA A 573 -18.41 10.89 13.51
N HIS A 574 -17.67 11.64 12.69
CA HIS A 574 -17.90 11.69 11.26
C HIS A 574 -17.49 10.33 10.70
N ARG A 575 -18.44 9.51 10.26
CA ARG A 575 -18.17 8.17 9.75
C ARG A 575 -19.26 7.62 8.84
N GLY A 576 -18.87 6.74 7.93
CA GLY A 576 -19.75 6.15 6.94
C GLY A 576 -19.33 4.73 6.55
N LEU A 577 -20.26 3.93 6.04
CA LEU A 577 -19.99 2.56 5.59
C LEU A 577 -19.82 2.44 4.07
N LEU A 578 -19.88 3.55 3.33
CA LEU A 578 -19.79 3.52 1.88
C LEU A 578 -18.33 3.57 1.41
N ARG A 579 -17.98 2.60 0.58
CA ARG A 579 -16.72 2.51 -0.17
C ARG A 579 -17.01 2.06 -1.59
N THR A 580 -15.99 1.99 -2.44
CA THR A 580 -16.11 1.32 -3.74
C THR A 580 -15.66 -0.14 -3.65
N SER A 581 -15.89 -0.90 -4.73
CA SER A 581 -15.40 -2.26 -4.91
C SER A 581 -13.86 -2.32 -5.02
N LEU A 582 -13.20 -1.20 -5.36
CA LEU A 582 -11.76 -1.12 -5.40
C LEU A 582 -11.17 -1.31 -4.01
N SER A 583 -10.33 -2.34 -3.91
CA SER A 583 -9.60 -2.67 -2.70
C SER A 583 -8.37 -3.49 -3.05
N ARG A 584 -7.39 -3.45 -2.16
CA ARG A 584 -6.16 -4.22 -2.29
C ARG A 584 -5.62 -4.59 -0.93
N THR A 585 -4.79 -5.63 -0.91
CA THR A 585 -3.96 -5.94 0.25
C THR A 585 -2.94 -4.81 0.45
N ALA A 586 -2.74 -4.38 1.71
CA ALA A 586 -1.71 -3.40 2.03
C ALA A 586 -0.32 -4.03 1.90
N GLU A 587 0.66 -3.27 1.44
CA GLU A 587 2.03 -3.73 1.18
C GLU A 587 2.80 -3.96 2.49
N MET A 588 2.70 -3.02 3.44
CA MET A 588 3.37 -3.10 4.74
C MET A 588 2.59 -3.94 5.75
N LEU A 589 1.27 -4.11 5.56
CA LEU A 589 0.38 -4.90 6.42
C LEU A 589 -0.41 -5.93 5.60
N PRO A 590 0.21 -7.05 5.17
CA PRO A 590 -0.40 -7.98 4.21
C PRO A 590 -1.67 -8.70 4.70
N ASP A 591 -1.94 -8.68 6.01
CA ASP A 591 -3.16 -9.18 6.63
C ASP A 591 -4.32 -8.17 6.55
N GLN A 592 -4.04 -6.92 6.22
CA GLN A 592 -5.01 -5.84 6.14
C GLN A 592 -5.36 -5.50 4.69
N ARG A 593 -6.59 -4.99 4.50
CA ARG A 593 -7.05 -4.48 3.21
C ARG A 593 -7.24 -2.97 3.28
N ILE A 594 -6.76 -2.28 2.26
CA ILE A 594 -7.11 -0.88 2.01
C ILE A 594 -8.23 -0.79 0.98
N HIS A 595 -9.06 0.23 1.14
CA HIS A 595 -10.25 0.47 0.34
C HIS A 595 -10.31 1.92 -0.09
N ARG A 596 -10.95 2.19 -1.24
CA ARG A 596 -11.32 3.54 -1.64
C ARG A 596 -12.67 3.91 -1.05
N TRP A 597 -12.65 4.72 0.00
CA TRP A 597 -13.85 5.12 0.75
C TRP A 597 -14.53 6.35 0.14
N SER A 598 -15.86 6.42 0.26
CA SER A 598 -16.60 7.63 -0.13
C SER A 598 -16.24 8.80 0.78
N PRO A 599 -15.98 9.99 0.27
CA PRO A 599 -15.75 11.15 1.12
C PRO A 599 -17.03 11.57 1.81
N SER A 600 -16.87 12.33 2.90
CA SER A 600 -17.93 13.03 3.61
C SER A 600 -18.37 14.26 2.83
N TYR A 601 -19.65 14.60 2.88
CA TYR A 601 -20.20 15.75 2.17
C TYR A 601 -21.58 16.17 2.69
N ILE A 602 -21.97 17.40 2.33
CA ILE A 602 -23.32 17.94 2.48
C ILE A 602 -23.89 18.34 1.10
N ILE A 603 -25.19 18.08 0.87
CA ILE A 603 -25.94 18.54 -0.30
C ILE A 603 -27.25 19.20 0.16
N ASN A 604 -27.46 20.45 -0.25
CA ASN A 604 -28.76 21.13 -0.13
C ASN A 604 -29.68 20.66 -1.27
N LEU A 605 -30.94 20.34 -0.95
CA LEU A 605 -31.88 19.65 -1.84
C LEU A 605 -32.95 20.56 -2.44
#